data_AF-A0A1I0HFS3-F1
#
_entry.id   AF-A0A1I0HFS3-F1
#
_cell.length_a   1.000
_cell.length_b   1.000
_cell.length_c   1.000
_cell.angle_alpha   90.00
_cell.angle_beta   90.00
_cell.angle_gamma   90.00
#
_symmetry.space_group_name_H-M   'P 1'
#
loop_
_entity.id
_entity.type
_entity.pdbx_description
1 polymer ?
#
loop_
_entity_poly.entity_id
_entity_poly.type
_entity_poly.pdbx_seq_one_letter_code
_entity_poly.pdbx_strand_id
1 'polypeptide(L)'
;MKKWIIIIILLALFVAYFFGPSAPSNEKVESLADGEPEISGAIENTSKNKNKEPVEDKVNLAEVALTMDKPRDFEQECLVKMTAIAISQADVFDNLDSYSESLRDTGDIQAQLSYALMHINYPAVYGTETTIVEREDILNELYQLWRADQNDKAAYAYLFQQCMVEQAEYCSDTFLSQYSTVDAENAYYDHLLFNQAIAKQDGITAQYYLAQASNKARYDLYFYKHARIINQTLNSRLNLNKGLAFAPAINATTKNLPAYNPLIDYCIKNESLSPVDLEHCGQLGQLMAEKSHELLSQSIGYELEESYYKKTGKTGLEKVAIQRRSSKAVNHLFSTVPVFTMAVVDEDIADLWFQTGAEEGETAAMIKIAVKVTELADNPDYRPCGS
;
A
#
# COMPACT_ATOMS: atom_id res chain seq x y z
N MET A 1 -22.49 15.78 -16.20
CA MET A 1 -23.27 14.52 -16.10
C MET A 1 -22.69 13.35 -16.92
N LYS A 2 -22.59 13.41 -18.26
CA LYS A 2 -22.14 12.24 -19.07
C LYS A 2 -20.70 11.76 -18.81
N LYS A 3 -19.80 12.62 -18.35
CA LYS A 3 -18.39 12.26 -18.07
C LYS A 3 -18.23 11.40 -16.80
N TRP A 4 -19.02 11.65 -15.77
CA TRP A 4 -18.98 10.93 -14.48
C TRP A 4 -19.44 9.47 -14.59
N ILE A 5 -20.45 9.20 -15.42
CA ILE A 5 -20.93 7.84 -15.69
C ILE A 5 -19.81 6.98 -16.31
N ILE A 6 -19.00 7.58 -17.18
CA ILE A 6 -17.88 6.88 -17.83
C ILE A 6 -16.77 6.56 -16.81
N ILE A 7 -16.46 7.49 -15.90
CA ILE A 7 -15.44 7.29 -14.85
C ILE A 7 -15.87 6.19 -13.88
N ILE A 8 -17.13 6.18 -13.43
CA ILE A 8 -17.66 5.14 -12.54
C ILE A 8 -17.64 3.77 -13.23
N ILE A 9 -18.00 3.71 -14.51
CA ILE A 9 -17.92 2.46 -15.30
C ILE A 9 -16.46 2.01 -15.44
N LEU A 10 -15.51 2.93 -15.69
CA LEU A 10 -14.10 2.59 -15.81
C LEU A 10 -13.50 2.13 -14.47
N LEU A 11 -13.90 2.71 -13.34
CA LEU A 11 -13.51 2.28 -12.00
C LEU A 11 -14.06 0.90 -11.66
N ALA A 12 -15.34 0.64 -11.98
CA ALA A 12 -15.95 -0.68 -11.82
C ALA A 12 -15.27 -1.74 -12.71
N LEU A 13 -14.89 -1.39 -13.94
CA LEU A 13 -14.13 -2.25 -14.85
C LEU A 13 -12.69 -2.47 -14.38
N PHE A 14 -12.04 -1.46 -13.79
CA PHE A 14 -10.70 -1.57 -13.24
C PHE A 14 -10.69 -2.49 -12.01
N VAL A 15 -11.67 -2.33 -11.11
CA VAL A 15 -11.88 -3.24 -9.97
C VAL A 15 -12.18 -4.66 -10.47
N ALA A 16 -13.06 -4.83 -11.46
CA ALA A 16 -13.35 -6.14 -12.04
C ALA A 16 -12.15 -6.77 -12.77
N TYR A 17 -11.23 -5.96 -13.31
CA TYR A 17 -10.03 -6.44 -14.00
C TYR A 17 -8.93 -6.90 -13.03
N PHE A 18 -8.72 -6.17 -11.94
CA PHE A 18 -7.71 -6.51 -10.93
C PHE A 18 -8.22 -7.52 -9.88
N PHE A 19 -9.52 -7.53 -9.60
CA PHE A 19 -10.14 -8.33 -8.54
C PHE A 19 -11.23 -9.28 -9.03
N GLY A 20 -11.46 -9.34 -10.35
CA GLY A 20 -12.35 -10.35 -10.92
C GLY A 20 -11.85 -11.76 -10.62
N PRO A 21 -12.75 -12.74 -10.40
CA PRO A 21 -12.34 -14.11 -10.19
C PRO A 21 -11.49 -14.55 -11.38
N SER A 22 -10.24 -14.91 -11.11
CA SER A 22 -9.37 -15.54 -12.10
C SER A 22 -10.16 -16.68 -12.73
N ALA A 23 -10.30 -16.65 -14.06
CA ALA A 23 -11.00 -17.69 -14.80
C ALA A 23 -10.54 -19.06 -14.29
N PRO A 24 -11.44 -20.00 -13.98
CA PRO A 24 -11.05 -21.28 -13.41
C PRO A 24 -10.09 -21.95 -14.39
N SER A 25 -8.83 -22.05 -13.99
CA SER A 25 -7.87 -22.89 -14.68
C SER A 25 -8.40 -24.32 -14.56
N ASN A 26 -8.71 -24.94 -15.70
CA ASN A 26 -9.09 -26.36 -15.80
C ASN A 26 -7.89 -27.28 -15.49
N GLU A 27 -7.19 -27.02 -14.39
CA GLU A 27 -6.27 -27.98 -13.81
C GLU A 27 -7.13 -28.94 -12.98
N LYS A 28 -7.23 -30.19 -13.45
CA LYS A 28 -7.79 -31.27 -12.66
C LYS A 28 -7.00 -31.37 -11.36
N VAL A 29 -7.57 -30.85 -10.27
CA VAL A 29 -7.15 -31.18 -8.92
C VAL A 29 -7.46 -32.66 -8.74
N GLU A 30 -6.42 -33.48 -8.88
CA GLU A 30 -6.46 -34.88 -8.50
C GLU A 30 -6.70 -34.92 -6.99
N SER A 31 -7.87 -35.40 -6.59
CA SER A 31 -8.26 -35.55 -5.20
C SER A 31 -7.37 -36.60 -4.53
N LEU A 32 -6.37 -36.17 -3.77
CA LEU A 32 -5.73 -37.01 -2.75
C LEU A 32 -6.60 -36.97 -1.50
N ALA A 33 -7.48 -37.95 -1.41
CA ALA A 33 -8.19 -38.31 -0.19
C ALA A 33 -7.21 -38.97 0.81
N ASP A 34 -7.47 -38.68 2.08
CA ASP A 34 -7.13 -39.45 3.28
C ASP A 34 -5.64 -39.67 3.60
N GLY A 35 -5.12 -38.74 4.39
CA GLY A 35 -3.92 -38.91 5.18
C GLY A 35 -3.87 -37.87 6.30
N GLU A 36 -4.64 -38.09 7.36
CA GLU A 36 -4.38 -37.43 8.65
C GLU A 36 -2.98 -37.83 9.13
N PRO A 37 -2.07 -36.87 9.40
CA PRO A 37 -0.85 -37.21 10.11
C PRO A 37 -1.16 -37.30 11.60
N GLU A 38 -1.24 -38.52 12.13
CA GLU A 38 -1.08 -38.81 13.55
C GLU A 38 0.30 -38.30 14.03
N ILE A 39 0.30 -37.25 14.84
CA ILE A 39 1.48 -36.84 15.60
C ILE A 39 1.40 -37.53 16.98
N SER A 40 1.97 -38.73 17.06
CA SER A 40 2.21 -39.44 18.32
C SER A 40 3.72 -39.58 18.57
N GLY A 41 4.23 -38.74 19.47
CA GLY A 41 5.15 -39.11 20.54
C GLY A 41 6.57 -39.58 20.21
N ALA A 42 7.57 -38.73 20.50
CA ALA A 42 8.69 -39.06 21.38
C ALA A 42 9.63 -37.84 21.53
N ILE A 43 9.44 -37.01 22.57
CA ILE A 43 10.55 -36.23 23.14
C ILE A 43 10.53 -36.45 24.65
N GLU A 44 11.49 -37.28 25.07
CA GLU A 44 11.89 -37.45 26.45
C GLU A 44 12.72 -36.25 26.89
N ASN A 45 12.49 -35.82 28.13
CA ASN A 45 13.05 -34.66 28.81
C ASN A 45 14.56 -34.41 28.60
N THR A 46 14.95 -33.14 28.39
CA THR A 46 15.88 -32.48 29.32
C THR A 46 15.95 -30.95 29.18
N SER A 47 15.77 -30.29 30.33
CA SER A 47 16.42 -29.04 30.76
C SER A 47 16.02 -27.69 30.15
N LYS A 48 15.17 -27.00 30.91
CA LYS A 48 15.27 -25.57 31.30
C LYS A 48 15.84 -24.60 30.26
N ASN A 49 14.96 -23.80 29.65
CA ASN A 49 15.19 -22.36 29.60
C ASN A 49 13.87 -21.60 29.64
N LYS A 50 13.69 -20.76 30.67
CA LYS A 50 12.55 -19.84 30.80
C LYS A 50 12.90 -18.58 30.02
N ASN A 51 12.49 -18.51 28.76
CA ASN A 51 12.13 -17.25 28.11
C ASN A 51 10.79 -17.50 27.44
N LYS A 52 9.72 -17.01 28.07
CA LYS A 52 8.41 -16.89 27.43
C LYS A 52 8.57 -15.78 26.39
N GLU A 53 8.78 -16.16 25.13
CA GLU A 53 8.38 -15.31 24.02
C GLU A 53 6.87 -15.04 24.13
N PRO A 54 6.41 -13.86 23.69
CA PRO A 54 4.98 -13.61 23.59
C PRO A 54 4.43 -14.61 22.58
N VAL A 55 3.45 -15.39 23.02
CA VAL A 55 2.61 -16.19 22.11
C VAL A 55 1.89 -15.16 21.24
N GLU A 56 2.43 -14.87 20.06
CA GLU A 56 1.65 -14.25 19.00
C GLU A 56 0.47 -15.19 18.75
N ASP A 57 -0.73 -14.72 19.09
CA ASP A 57 -1.97 -15.31 18.62
C ASP A 57 -1.91 -15.30 17.09
N LYS A 58 -1.38 -16.37 16.50
CA LYS A 58 -1.49 -16.65 15.08
C LYS A 58 -2.96 -16.95 14.85
N VAL A 59 -3.74 -15.89 14.67
CA VAL A 59 -5.09 -15.95 14.11
C VAL A 59 -5.01 -16.87 12.91
N ASN A 60 -5.71 -18.00 12.97
CA ASN A 60 -5.76 -18.95 11.87
C ASN A 60 -6.54 -18.28 10.74
N LEU A 61 -5.84 -17.54 9.89
CA LEU A 61 -6.38 -16.76 8.77
C LEU A 61 -7.29 -17.59 7.86
N ALA A 62 -7.02 -18.89 7.75
CA ALA A 62 -7.87 -19.82 7.01
C ALA A 62 -9.23 -20.05 7.69
N GLU A 63 -9.27 -20.09 9.02
CA GLU A 63 -10.48 -20.27 9.81
C GLU A 63 -11.35 -19.00 9.86
N VAL A 64 -10.72 -17.82 9.89
CA VAL A 64 -11.41 -16.54 9.75
C VAL A 64 -12.05 -16.42 8.36
N ALA A 65 -11.31 -16.74 7.29
CA ALA A 65 -11.85 -16.66 5.93
C ALA A 65 -13.01 -17.64 5.67
N LEU A 66 -13.02 -18.81 6.33
CA LEU A 66 -14.05 -19.86 6.14
C LEU A 66 -15.36 -19.62 6.91
N THR A 67 -15.38 -18.70 7.88
CA THR A 67 -16.55 -18.50 8.76
C THR A 67 -17.42 -17.30 8.38
N MET A 68 -17.06 -16.55 7.33
CA MET A 68 -17.66 -15.24 7.00
C MET A 68 -18.67 -15.28 5.84
N ASP A 69 -19.71 -16.11 5.93
CA ASP A 69 -20.78 -16.18 4.91
C ASP A 69 -21.84 -15.05 5.04
N LYS A 70 -21.89 -14.34 6.17
CA LYS A 70 -22.91 -13.31 6.48
C LYS A 70 -22.74 -11.88 5.89
N PRO A 71 -21.56 -11.35 5.50
CA PRO A 71 -21.42 -9.92 5.19
C PRO A 71 -22.15 -9.41 3.93
N ARG A 72 -22.63 -10.29 3.04
CA ARG A 72 -23.12 -9.89 1.70
C ARG A 72 -24.39 -9.05 1.73
N ASP A 73 -25.23 -9.20 2.75
CA ASP A 73 -26.48 -8.44 2.85
C ASP A 73 -26.24 -6.94 3.12
N PHE A 74 -25.14 -6.59 3.82
CA PHE A 74 -24.74 -5.20 4.07
C PHE A 74 -24.22 -4.50 2.80
N GLU A 75 -23.49 -5.23 1.96
CA GLU A 75 -22.87 -4.67 0.76
C GLU A 75 -23.93 -4.10 -0.19
N GLN A 76 -25.04 -4.81 -0.36
CA GLN A 76 -26.10 -4.39 -1.28
C GLN A 76 -26.87 -3.15 -0.80
N GLU A 77 -27.11 -3.02 0.52
CA GLU A 77 -27.70 -1.82 1.12
C GLU A 77 -26.75 -0.61 0.98
N CYS A 78 -25.45 -0.83 1.21
CA CYS A 78 -24.44 0.20 1.15
C CYS A 78 -24.09 0.67 -0.26
N LEU A 79 -24.15 -0.22 -1.27
CA LEU A 79 -23.87 0.13 -2.68
C LEU A 79 -24.80 1.24 -3.21
N VAL A 80 -26.08 1.22 -2.81
CA VAL A 80 -27.05 2.27 -3.20
C VAL A 80 -26.65 3.61 -2.58
N LYS A 81 -26.23 3.62 -1.30
CA LYS A 81 -25.75 4.82 -0.63
C LYS A 81 -24.43 5.31 -1.17
N MET A 82 -23.46 4.44 -1.45
CA MET A 82 -22.21 4.83 -2.08
C MET A 82 -22.45 5.53 -3.43
N THR A 83 -23.43 5.05 -4.19
CA THR A 83 -23.83 5.70 -5.45
C THR A 83 -24.43 7.08 -5.19
N ALA A 84 -25.30 7.22 -4.19
CA ALA A 84 -25.89 8.51 -3.81
C ALA A 84 -24.85 9.50 -3.26
N ILE A 85 -23.93 9.01 -2.44
CA ILE A 85 -22.77 9.73 -1.92
C ILE A 85 -21.92 10.23 -3.09
N ALA A 86 -21.48 9.35 -3.99
CA ALA A 86 -20.67 9.71 -5.15
C ALA A 86 -21.35 10.76 -6.05
N ILE A 87 -22.69 10.71 -6.19
CA ILE A 87 -23.47 11.71 -6.94
C ILE A 87 -23.54 13.04 -6.19
N SER A 88 -23.80 13.02 -4.87
CA SER A 88 -23.87 14.23 -4.04
C SER A 88 -22.52 14.93 -3.85
N GLN A 89 -21.43 14.19 -4.04
CA GLN A 89 -20.07 14.68 -3.88
C GLN A 89 -19.50 15.40 -5.09
N ALA A 90 -20.18 15.36 -6.25
CA ALA A 90 -19.73 16.12 -7.43
C ALA A 90 -19.47 17.60 -7.08
N ASP A 91 -20.33 18.20 -6.25
CA ASP A 91 -20.19 19.59 -5.80
C ASP A 91 -19.07 19.79 -4.75
N VAL A 92 -18.76 18.79 -3.92
CA VAL A 92 -17.62 18.83 -2.97
C VAL A 92 -16.31 18.81 -3.74
N PHE A 93 -16.23 17.96 -4.76
CA PHE A 93 -15.06 17.85 -5.62
C PHE A 93 -14.89 19.06 -6.55
N ASP A 94 -15.99 19.65 -7.02
CA ASP A 94 -15.94 20.90 -7.80
C ASP A 94 -15.45 22.10 -6.93
N ASN A 95 -15.57 22.01 -5.61
CA ASN A 95 -15.03 22.99 -4.66
C ASN A 95 -13.67 22.60 -4.06
N LEU A 96 -13.15 21.40 -4.36
CA LEU A 96 -11.89 20.91 -3.80
C LEU A 96 -10.73 21.86 -4.14
N ASP A 97 -10.75 22.46 -5.33
CA ASP A 97 -9.77 23.46 -5.79
C ASP A 97 -9.84 24.75 -4.96
N SER A 98 -11.03 25.22 -4.58
CA SER A 98 -11.17 26.39 -3.70
C SER A 98 -10.73 26.08 -2.26
N TYR A 99 -10.85 24.82 -1.84
CA TYR A 99 -10.53 24.38 -0.49
C TYR A 99 -9.07 24.03 -0.30
N SER A 100 -8.46 23.43 -1.31
CA SER A 100 -7.06 23.08 -1.35
C SER A 100 -6.16 24.31 -1.26
N GLU A 101 -6.52 25.43 -1.91
CA GLU A 101 -5.80 26.71 -1.78
C GLU A 101 -5.74 27.16 -0.31
N SER A 102 -6.80 26.94 0.48
CA SER A 102 -6.78 27.26 1.91
C SER A 102 -5.84 26.37 2.75
N LEU A 103 -5.47 25.18 2.24
CA LEU A 103 -4.48 24.30 2.87
C LEU A 103 -3.05 24.83 2.67
N ARG A 104 -2.80 25.49 1.53
CA ARG A 104 -1.50 26.07 1.17
C ARG A 104 -1.02 27.10 2.21
N ASP A 105 -1.92 27.99 2.62
CA ASP A 105 -1.56 29.14 3.47
C ASP A 105 -1.48 28.82 4.98
N THR A 106 -1.59 27.56 5.37
CA THR A 106 -1.67 27.17 6.80
C THR A 106 -0.33 27.24 7.55
N GLY A 107 0.79 27.16 6.82
CA GLY A 107 2.12 26.99 7.42
C GLY A 107 2.32 25.64 8.13
N ASP A 108 1.39 24.70 7.99
CA ASP A 108 1.44 23.36 8.57
C ASP A 108 1.93 22.34 7.53
N ILE A 109 2.96 21.57 7.86
CA ILE A 109 3.59 20.62 6.93
C ILE A 109 2.64 19.51 6.51
N GLN A 110 1.74 19.05 7.39
CA GLN A 110 0.80 17.97 7.07
C GLN A 110 -0.29 18.46 6.10
N ALA A 111 -0.83 19.66 6.35
CA ALA A 111 -1.79 20.28 5.44
C ALA A 111 -1.17 20.55 4.06
N GLN A 112 0.09 21.00 4.01
CA GLN A 112 0.80 21.24 2.76
C GLN A 112 1.22 19.96 2.04
N LEU A 113 1.59 18.91 2.78
CA LEU A 113 1.80 17.59 2.22
C LEU A 113 0.49 17.02 1.65
N SER A 114 -0.63 17.14 2.38
CA SER A 114 -1.95 16.76 1.87
C SER A 114 -2.30 17.54 0.60
N TYR A 115 -2.05 18.86 0.59
CA TYR A 115 -2.28 19.71 -0.57
C TYR A 115 -1.46 19.23 -1.76
N ALA A 116 -0.15 19.02 -1.60
CA ALA A 116 0.72 18.54 -2.66
C ALA A 116 0.29 17.15 -3.19
N LEU A 117 0.04 16.20 -2.27
CA LEU A 117 -0.43 14.87 -2.61
C LEU A 117 -1.72 14.89 -3.41
N MET A 118 -2.65 15.77 -3.08
CA MET A 118 -3.90 15.93 -3.83
C MET A 118 -3.65 16.68 -5.15
N HIS A 119 -3.06 17.87 -5.13
CA HIS A 119 -2.95 18.71 -6.33
C HIS A 119 -2.04 18.17 -7.42
N ILE A 120 -0.97 17.47 -7.07
CA ILE A 120 0.00 16.98 -8.06
C ILE A 120 -0.46 15.65 -8.68
N ASN A 121 -1.14 14.81 -7.90
CA ASN A 121 -1.47 13.44 -8.30
C ASN A 121 -2.92 13.22 -8.71
N TYR A 122 -3.84 14.06 -8.25
CA TYR A 122 -5.28 13.96 -8.51
C TYR A 122 -5.79 14.54 -9.86
N PRO A 123 -5.08 15.43 -10.59
CA PRO A 123 -5.51 15.98 -11.89
C PRO A 123 -6.01 14.97 -12.94
N ALA A 124 -5.46 13.76 -12.94
CA ALA A 124 -5.84 12.70 -13.89
C ALA A 124 -7.30 12.23 -13.75
N VAL A 125 -7.99 12.58 -12.67
CA VAL A 125 -9.37 12.16 -12.38
C VAL A 125 -10.39 13.27 -12.68
N TYR A 126 -9.98 14.55 -12.58
CA TYR A 126 -10.89 15.72 -12.68
C TYR A 126 -10.65 16.59 -13.91
N GLY A 127 -9.56 16.35 -14.65
CA GLY A 127 -9.34 16.95 -15.97
C GLY A 127 -8.89 18.41 -15.94
N THR A 128 -8.43 18.92 -14.80
CA THR A 128 -7.68 20.16 -14.68
C THR A 128 -6.19 19.82 -14.64
N GLU A 129 -5.48 20.05 -15.75
CA GLU A 129 -4.02 19.88 -15.76
C GLU A 129 -3.41 20.97 -14.85
N THR A 130 -2.77 20.56 -13.74
CA THR A 130 -1.89 21.46 -13.00
C THR A 130 -0.75 21.88 -13.92
N THR A 131 -0.51 23.17 -14.03
CA THR A 131 0.60 23.66 -14.84
C THR A 131 1.94 23.23 -14.21
N ILE A 132 2.99 23.13 -15.03
CA ILE A 132 4.35 22.83 -14.54
C ILE A 132 4.78 23.86 -13.47
N VAL A 133 4.45 25.14 -13.68
CA VAL A 133 4.80 26.23 -12.76
C VAL A 133 4.10 26.06 -11.41
N GLU A 134 2.79 25.81 -11.40
CA GLU A 134 2.05 25.60 -10.15
C GLU A 134 2.59 24.38 -9.38
N ARG A 135 2.95 23.31 -10.09
CA ARG A 135 3.55 22.12 -9.48
C ARG A 135 4.89 22.43 -8.80
N GLU A 136 5.79 23.16 -9.49
CA GLU A 136 7.08 23.56 -8.93
C GLU A 136 6.91 24.42 -7.67
N ASP A 137 5.98 25.38 -7.68
CA ASP A 137 5.68 26.22 -6.52
C ASP A 137 5.21 25.39 -5.32
N ILE A 138 4.27 24.46 -5.52
CA ILE A 138 3.75 23.57 -4.48
C ILE A 138 4.88 22.75 -3.84
N LEU A 139 5.74 22.14 -4.67
CA LEU A 139 6.83 21.30 -4.17
C LEU A 139 7.89 22.14 -3.45
N ASN A 140 8.18 23.34 -3.94
CA ASN A 140 9.12 24.24 -3.30
C ASN A 140 8.63 24.71 -1.92
N GLU A 141 7.34 25.01 -1.77
CA GLU A 141 6.76 25.35 -0.48
C GLU A 141 6.82 24.19 0.51
N LEU A 142 6.42 22.99 0.09
CA LEU A 142 6.54 21.79 0.92
C LEU A 142 7.99 21.53 1.32
N TYR A 143 8.95 21.72 0.41
CA TYR A 143 10.38 21.62 0.71
C TYR A 143 10.84 22.66 1.73
N GLN A 144 10.37 23.91 1.67
CA GLN A 144 10.73 24.92 2.68
C GLN A 144 10.20 24.56 4.07
N LEU A 145 8.95 24.07 4.16
CA LEU A 145 8.36 23.63 5.42
C LEU A 145 9.09 22.42 5.99
N TRP A 146 9.39 21.44 5.14
CA TRP A 146 10.19 20.29 5.53
C TRP A 146 11.62 20.67 5.98
N ARG A 147 12.25 21.65 5.33
CA ARG A 147 13.56 22.14 5.79
C ARG A 147 13.50 22.78 7.17
N ALA A 148 12.38 23.41 7.52
CA ALA A 148 12.16 24.00 8.83
C ALA A 148 11.90 22.93 9.92
N ASP A 149 11.30 21.79 9.55
CA ASP A 149 11.09 20.64 10.42
C ASP A 149 11.39 19.30 9.71
N GLN A 150 12.66 18.87 9.81
CA GLN A 150 13.18 17.68 9.11
C GLN A 150 12.72 16.35 9.74
N ASN A 151 11.83 16.37 10.73
CA ASN A 151 11.34 15.15 11.38
C ASN A 151 10.25 14.44 10.56
N ASP A 152 9.63 15.13 9.60
CA ASP A 152 8.58 14.55 8.78
C ASP A 152 9.15 13.68 7.65
N LYS A 153 9.24 12.38 7.95
CA LYS A 153 9.71 11.38 6.99
C LYS A 153 8.73 11.16 5.83
N ALA A 154 7.43 11.39 6.04
CA ALA A 154 6.43 11.21 4.99
C ALA A 154 6.53 12.33 3.95
N ALA A 155 6.73 13.57 4.41
CA ALA A 155 7.02 14.71 3.53
C ALA A 155 8.34 14.51 2.77
N TYR A 156 9.39 14.06 3.46
CA TYR A 156 10.67 13.75 2.81
C TYR A 156 10.53 12.66 1.76
N ALA A 157 9.86 11.54 2.07
CA ALA A 157 9.63 10.44 1.13
C ALA A 157 8.90 10.90 -0.13
N TYR A 158 7.88 11.75 0.03
CA TYR A 158 7.14 12.33 -1.09
C TYR A 158 8.04 13.23 -1.95
N LEU A 159 8.71 14.21 -1.36
CA LEU A 159 9.63 15.11 -2.08
C LEU A 159 10.76 14.34 -2.79
N PHE A 160 11.33 13.34 -2.13
CA PHE A 160 12.37 12.48 -2.71
C PHE A 160 11.86 11.74 -3.95
N GLN A 161 10.65 11.18 -3.88
CA GLN A 161 10.04 10.52 -5.02
C GLN A 161 9.78 11.49 -6.17
N GLN A 162 9.31 12.71 -5.88
CA GLN A 162 9.10 13.71 -6.93
C GLN A 162 10.40 14.01 -7.67
N CYS A 163 11.56 14.01 -6.99
CA CYS A 163 12.87 14.13 -7.65
C CYS A 163 13.23 12.98 -8.62
N MET A 164 12.55 11.84 -8.52
CA MET A 164 12.76 10.70 -9.41
C MET A 164 11.88 10.77 -10.66
N VAL A 165 10.72 11.43 -10.54
CA VAL A 165 9.78 11.62 -11.65
C VAL A 165 10.13 12.90 -12.42
N GLU A 166 10.51 13.95 -11.71
CA GLU A 166 10.74 15.29 -12.25
C GLU A 166 11.99 15.93 -11.61
N GLN A 167 12.70 16.77 -12.36
CA GLN A 167 13.86 17.50 -11.84
C GLN A 167 13.43 18.86 -11.28
N ALA A 168 12.76 18.86 -10.12
CA ALA A 168 12.44 20.10 -9.42
C ALA A 168 13.72 20.78 -8.89
N GLU A 169 13.69 22.11 -8.70
CA GLU A 169 14.87 22.90 -8.33
C GLU A 169 15.55 22.43 -7.03
N TYR A 170 14.76 21.96 -6.05
CA TYR A 170 15.28 21.48 -4.77
C TYR A 170 15.97 20.10 -4.86
N CYS A 171 15.88 19.39 -6.00
CA CYS A 171 16.42 18.04 -6.22
C CYS A 171 17.94 18.04 -6.42
N SER A 172 18.67 18.55 -5.43
CA SER A 172 20.12 18.55 -5.36
C SER A 172 20.67 17.25 -4.77
N ASP A 173 21.92 16.91 -5.08
CA ASP A 173 22.63 15.79 -4.43
C ASP A 173 22.68 15.95 -2.89
N THR A 174 22.69 17.19 -2.40
CA THR A 174 22.64 17.48 -0.96
C THR A 174 21.29 17.08 -0.37
N PHE A 175 20.17 17.34 -1.07
CA PHE A 175 18.85 16.90 -0.63
C PHE A 175 18.71 15.37 -0.72
N LEU A 176 19.11 14.79 -1.84
CA LEU A 176 19.00 13.34 -2.08
C LEU A 176 19.90 12.51 -1.17
N SER A 177 20.97 13.06 -0.58
CA SER A 177 21.81 12.33 0.38
C SER A 177 21.27 12.35 1.81
N GLN A 178 20.28 13.19 2.13
CA GLN A 178 19.71 13.32 3.48
C GLN A 178 18.87 12.12 3.92
N TYR A 179 18.49 11.19 3.03
CA TYR A 179 17.74 10.00 3.41
C TYR A 179 18.51 9.15 4.43
N SER A 180 19.85 9.18 4.36
CA SER A 180 20.74 8.51 5.32
C SER A 180 20.63 9.06 6.75
N THR A 181 20.14 10.28 6.94
CA THR A 181 19.90 10.87 8.26
C THR A 181 18.43 10.86 8.63
N VAL A 182 17.53 11.08 7.67
CA VAL A 182 16.07 11.10 7.89
C VAL A 182 15.54 9.70 8.19
N ASP A 183 16.00 8.70 7.43
CA ASP A 183 15.43 7.35 7.47
C ASP A 183 16.39 6.29 6.91
N ALA A 184 17.58 6.21 7.51
CA ALA A 184 18.71 5.39 7.05
C ALA A 184 18.39 3.91 6.78
N GLU A 185 17.40 3.37 7.50
CA GLU A 185 17.05 1.95 7.52
C GLU A 185 15.95 1.57 6.53
N ASN A 186 15.47 2.50 5.71
CA ASN A 186 14.40 2.25 4.75
C ASN A 186 14.95 2.07 3.33
N ALA A 187 14.81 0.86 2.78
CA ALA A 187 15.25 0.49 1.43
C ALA A 187 14.52 1.25 0.31
N TYR A 188 13.40 1.90 0.59
CA TYR A 188 12.63 2.61 -0.42
C TYR A 188 13.46 3.65 -1.19
N TYR A 189 14.29 4.44 -0.49
CA TYR A 189 15.10 5.49 -1.11
C TYR A 189 16.19 4.92 -2.03
N ASP A 190 16.87 3.86 -1.60
CA ASP A 190 17.87 3.18 -2.42
C ASP A 190 17.21 2.51 -3.64
N HIS A 191 15.99 1.97 -3.51
CA HIS A 191 15.23 1.46 -4.65
C HIS A 191 14.89 2.56 -5.67
N LEU A 192 14.51 3.75 -5.20
CA LEU A 192 14.27 4.90 -6.07
C LEU A 192 15.52 5.34 -6.83
N LEU A 193 16.67 5.42 -6.15
CA LEU A 193 17.96 5.75 -6.76
C LEU A 193 18.44 4.65 -7.73
N PHE A 194 18.20 3.39 -7.40
CA PHE A 194 18.40 2.26 -8.30
C PHE A 194 17.61 2.44 -9.61
N ASN A 195 16.31 2.75 -9.53
CA ASN A 195 15.48 2.97 -10.72
C ASN A 195 16.00 4.14 -11.57
N GLN A 196 16.43 5.22 -10.93
CA GLN A 196 17.01 6.36 -11.63
C GLN A 196 18.32 5.99 -12.34
N ALA A 197 19.19 5.20 -11.71
CA ALA A 197 20.43 4.72 -12.30
C ALA A 197 20.18 3.80 -13.51
N ILE A 198 19.20 2.90 -13.42
CA ILE A 198 18.76 2.06 -14.55
C ILE A 198 18.26 2.93 -15.71
N ALA A 199 17.45 3.95 -15.44
CA ALA A 199 16.96 4.87 -16.48
C ALA A 199 18.10 5.64 -17.18
N LYS A 200 19.18 5.95 -16.45
CA LYS A 200 20.40 6.57 -16.98
C LYS A 200 21.38 5.58 -17.63
N GLN A 201 21.04 4.29 -17.68
CA GLN A 201 21.90 3.20 -18.16
C GLN A 201 23.23 3.09 -17.39
N ASP A 202 23.24 3.51 -16.13
CA ASP A 202 24.40 3.43 -15.24
C ASP A 202 24.32 2.16 -14.38
N GLY A 203 24.80 1.05 -14.96
CA GLY A 203 24.73 -0.26 -14.31
C GLY A 203 25.53 -0.36 -13.01
N ILE A 204 26.66 0.36 -12.89
CA ILE A 204 27.50 0.31 -11.69
C ILE A 204 26.79 1.01 -10.54
N THR A 205 26.23 2.20 -10.79
CA THR A 205 25.48 2.94 -9.77
C THR A 205 24.18 2.20 -9.40
N ALA A 206 23.52 1.54 -10.37
CA ALA A 206 22.36 0.70 -10.07
C ALA A 206 22.74 -0.46 -9.14
N GLN A 207 23.80 -1.21 -9.45
CA GLN A 207 24.30 -2.30 -8.59
C GLN A 207 24.62 -1.81 -7.18
N TYR A 208 25.25 -0.65 -7.06
CA TYR A 208 25.54 -0.03 -5.77
C TYR A 208 24.26 0.19 -4.95
N TYR A 209 23.23 0.82 -5.52
CA TYR A 209 21.99 1.09 -4.79
C TYR A 209 21.17 -0.17 -4.51
N LEU A 210 21.19 -1.17 -5.39
CA LEU A 210 20.58 -2.48 -5.10
C LEU A 210 21.27 -3.15 -3.89
N ALA A 211 22.60 -3.09 -3.83
CA ALA A 211 23.36 -3.59 -2.69
C ALA A 211 23.05 -2.79 -1.41
N GLN A 212 22.88 -1.46 -1.48
CA GLN A 212 22.47 -0.67 -0.32
C GLN A 212 21.05 -1.04 0.15
N ALA A 213 20.09 -1.11 -0.77
CA ALA A 213 18.68 -1.42 -0.47
C ALA A 213 18.52 -2.79 0.20
N SER A 214 19.22 -3.81 -0.31
CA SER A 214 19.15 -5.19 0.23
C SER A 214 19.68 -5.34 1.66
N ASN A 215 20.47 -4.39 2.15
CA ASN A 215 21.05 -4.41 3.50
C ASN A 215 20.26 -3.57 4.53
N LYS A 216 19.09 -3.03 4.16
CA LYS A 216 18.26 -2.22 5.05
C LYS A 216 17.31 -3.05 5.91
N ALA A 217 16.85 -2.49 7.02
CA ALA A 217 15.97 -3.19 7.97
C ALA A 217 14.47 -3.15 7.61
N ARG A 218 14.01 -2.20 6.79
CA ARG A 218 12.60 -2.08 6.39
C ARG A 218 12.40 -1.55 4.98
N TYR A 219 11.18 -1.68 4.45
CA TYR A 219 10.76 -1.12 3.18
C TYR A 219 9.39 -0.45 3.37
N ASP A 220 9.30 0.89 3.38
CA ASP A 220 8.05 1.61 3.64
C ASP A 220 7.91 2.75 2.64
N LEU A 221 6.86 2.69 1.82
CA LEU A 221 6.54 3.73 0.83
C LEU A 221 5.83 4.93 1.45
N TYR A 222 5.50 4.86 2.75
CA TYR A 222 4.67 5.84 3.46
C TYR A 222 3.23 5.94 2.93
N PHE A 223 2.76 4.95 2.16
CA PHE A 223 1.44 5.00 1.51
C PHE A 223 0.32 5.28 2.51
N TYR A 224 0.22 4.47 3.57
CA TYR A 224 -0.84 4.65 4.57
C TYR A 224 -0.70 5.93 5.39
N LYS A 225 0.52 6.43 5.58
CA LYS A 225 0.76 7.70 6.26
C LYS A 225 0.26 8.85 5.39
N HIS A 226 0.62 8.87 4.11
CA HIS A 226 0.11 9.85 3.13
C HIS A 226 -1.42 9.82 3.06
N ALA A 227 -2.01 8.64 2.91
CA ALA A 227 -3.47 8.53 2.85
C ALA A 227 -4.15 8.98 4.15
N ARG A 228 -3.58 8.64 5.32
CA ARG A 228 -4.06 9.13 6.62
C ARG A 228 -4.00 10.65 6.73
N ILE A 229 -2.90 11.27 6.29
CA ILE A 229 -2.69 12.72 6.33
C ILE A 229 -3.73 13.43 5.47
N ILE A 230 -3.99 12.93 4.26
CA ILE A 230 -5.04 13.46 3.39
C ILE A 230 -6.41 13.32 4.04
N ASN A 231 -6.74 12.13 4.54
CA ASN A 231 -8.02 11.88 5.21
C ASN A 231 -8.24 12.83 6.40
N GLN A 232 -7.27 12.93 7.30
CA GLN A 232 -7.34 13.82 8.47
C GLN A 232 -7.43 15.29 8.09
N THR A 233 -6.72 15.73 7.05
CA THR A 233 -6.76 17.11 6.56
C THR A 233 -8.12 17.44 5.98
N LEU A 234 -8.66 16.59 5.11
CA LEU A 234 -10.01 16.74 4.54
C LEU A 234 -11.07 16.81 5.63
N ASN A 235 -11.00 15.94 6.63
CA ASN A 235 -11.99 15.87 7.70
C ASN A 235 -11.92 17.10 8.63
N SER A 236 -10.72 17.46 9.07
CA SER A 236 -10.53 18.57 10.02
C SER A 236 -10.75 19.95 9.41
N ARG A 237 -10.48 20.12 8.11
CA ARG A 237 -10.52 21.43 7.44
C ARG A 237 -11.78 21.64 6.64
N LEU A 238 -12.31 20.60 6.00
CA LEU A 238 -13.47 20.70 5.12
C LEU A 238 -14.76 20.22 5.78
N ASN A 239 -14.66 19.75 7.03
CA ASN A 239 -15.77 19.14 7.77
C ASN A 239 -16.47 18.05 6.93
N LEU A 240 -15.69 17.34 6.12
CA LEU A 240 -16.17 16.19 5.38
C LEU A 240 -16.34 15.02 6.34
N ASN A 241 -17.39 14.23 6.12
CA ASN A 241 -17.51 12.94 6.76
C ASN A 241 -16.31 12.07 6.36
N LYS A 242 -15.71 11.37 7.34
CA LYS A 242 -14.42 10.69 7.13
C LYS A 242 -14.47 9.59 6.09
N GLY A 243 -15.60 8.91 5.97
CA GLY A 243 -15.81 7.92 4.91
C GLY A 243 -15.76 8.55 3.51
N LEU A 244 -16.16 9.82 3.38
CA LEU A 244 -16.10 10.57 2.12
C LEU A 244 -14.66 10.95 1.71
N ALA A 245 -13.79 11.19 2.70
CA ALA A 245 -12.38 11.52 2.47
C ALA A 245 -11.51 10.28 2.20
N PHE A 246 -12.00 9.07 2.54
CA PHE A 246 -11.28 7.81 2.38
C PHE A 246 -10.85 7.52 0.94
N ALA A 247 -11.80 7.49 -0.01
CA ALA A 247 -11.51 7.14 -1.39
C ALA A 247 -10.59 8.16 -2.10
N PRO A 248 -10.79 9.49 -1.95
CA PRO A 248 -9.85 10.49 -2.43
C PRO A 248 -8.44 10.31 -1.88
N ALA A 249 -8.30 10.05 -0.57
CA ALA A 249 -7.01 9.85 0.08
C ALA A 249 -6.24 8.65 -0.48
N ILE A 250 -6.92 7.51 -0.64
CA ILE A 250 -6.32 6.32 -1.26
C ILE A 250 -5.89 6.63 -2.69
N ASN A 251 -6.78 7.20 -3.51
CA ASN A 251 -6.51 7.47 -4.91
C ASN A 251 -5.32 8.42 -5.12
N ALA A 252 -5.30 9.54 -4.41
CA ALA A 252 -4.19 10.51 -4.45
C ALA A 252 -2.84 9.85 -4.10
N THR A 253 -2.85 8.88 -3.18
CA THR A 253 -1.62 8.17 -2.78
C THR A 253 -1.19 7.10 -3.78
N THR A 254 -2.11 6.39 -4.43
CA THR A 254 -1.75 5.32 -5.40
C THR A 254 -0.93 5.79 -6.60
N LYS A 255 -0.98 7.08 -6.93
CA LYS A 255 -0.18 7.68 -8.00
C LYS A 255 1.28 7.87 -7.62
N ASN A 256 1.59 7.84 -6.32
CA ASN A 256 2.94 7.87 -5.78
C ASN A 256 3.52 6.47 -5.57
N LEU A 257 3.05 5.46 -6.30
CA LEU A 257 3.73 4.17 -6.26
C LEU A 257 5.01 4.23 -7.12
N PRO A 258 6.14 3.67 -6.66
CA PRO A 258 7.35 3.64 -7.46
C PRO A 258 7.16 2.74 -8.69
N ALA A 259 7.93 3.01 -9.74
CA ALA A 259 7.99 2.12 -10.88
C ALA A 259 8.74 0.83 -10.50
N TYR A 260 8.04 -0.29 -10.40
CA TYR A 260 8.67 -1.60 -10.13
C TYR A 260 9.28 -2.26 -11.37
N ASN A 261 8.92 -1.81 -12.57
CA ASN A 261 9.39 -2.41 -13.82
C ASN A 261 10.92 -2.47 -13.94
N PRO A 262 11.70 -1.42 -13.63
CA PRO A 262 13.16 -1.50 -13.70
C PRO A 262 13.73 -2.58 -12.76
N LEU A 263 13.19 -2.70 -11.54
CA LEU A 263 13.59 -3.74 -10.59
C LEU A 263 13.22 -5.14 -11.08
N ILE A 264 12.00 -5.32 -11.59
CA ILE A 264 11.54 -6.59 -12.17
C ILE A 264 12.39 -6.98 -13.38
N ASP A 265 12.63 -6.05 -14.31
CA ASP A 265 13.40 -6.29 -15.52
C ASP A 265 14.84 -6.67 -15.17
N TYR A 266 15.42 -5.97 -14.20
CA TYR A 266 16.77 -6.25 -13.72
C TYR A 266 16.85 -7.58 -12.99
N CYS A 267 16.04 -7.82 -11.95
CA CYS A 267 16.17 -9.00 -11.09
C CYS A 267 15.57 -10.28 -11.68
N ILE A 268 14.41 -10.17 -12.35
CA ILE A 268 13.64 -11.33 -12.81
C ILE A 268 13.97 -11.65 -14.27
N LYS A 269 13.95 -10.66 -15.17
CA LYS A 269 14.08 -10.92 -16.61
C LYS A 269 15.51 -11.01 -17.11
N ASN A 270 16.49 -10.45 -16.37
CA ASN A 270 17.89 -10.55 -16.75
C ASN A 270 18.47 -11.92 -16.35
N GLU A 271 18.79 -12.74 -17.36
CA GLU A 271 19.41 -14.07 -17.17
C GLU A 271 20.93 -14.01 -16.98
N SER A 272 21.55 -12.85 -17.16
CA SER A 272 23.00 -12.66 -17.11
C SER A 272 23.48 -11.90 -15.87
N LEU A 273 22.68 -11.88 -14.80
CA LEU A 273 23.07 -11.27 -13.53
C LEU A 273 24.25 -12.02 -12.89
N SER A 274 25.14 -11.26 -12.25
CA SER A 274 26.20 -11.84 -11.45
C SER A 274 25.61 -12.56 -10.23
N PRO A 275 26.29 -13.57 -9.65
CA PRO A 275 25.80 -14.23 -8.43
C PRO A 275 25.58 -13.26 -7.26
N VAL A 276 26.35 -12.18 -7.19
CA VAL A 276 26.24 -11.15 -6.14
C VAL A 276 24.97 -10.32 -6.35
N ASP A 277 24.70 -9.86 -7.57
CA ASP A 277 23.48 -9.11 -7.88
C ASP A 277 22.23 -9.97 -7.66
N LEU A 278 22.31 -11.26 -8.00
CA LEU A 278 21.25 -12.22 -7.75
C LEU A 278 20.93 -12.34 -6.25
N GLU A 279 21.96 -12.40 -5.41
CA GLU A 279 21.81 -12.42 -3.95
C GLU A 279 21.14 -11.13 -3.43
N HIS A 280 21.58 -9.96 -3.92
CA HIS A 280 20.96 -8.69 -3.53
C HIS A 280 19.49 -8.60 -3.98
N CYS A 281 19.15 -9.09 -5.18
CA CYS A 281 17.77 -9.21 -5.63
C CYS A 281 16.93 -10.10 -4.70
N GLY A 282 17.47 -11.25 -4.27
CA GLY A 282 16.79 -12.15 -3.33
C GLY A 282 16.58 -11.51 -1.96
N GLN A 283 17.60 -10.84 -1.42
CA GLN A 283 17.56 -10.14 -0.13
C GLN A 283 16.57 -8.97 -0.14
N LEU A 284 16.59 -8.13 -1.17
CA LEU A 284 15.60 -7.06 -1.32
C LEU A 284 14.19 -7.64 -1.49
N GLY A 285 14.05 -8.73 -2.24
CA GLY A 285 12.79 -9.48 -2.35
C GLY A 285 12.23 -9.89 -0.99
N GLN A 286 13.08 -10.51 -0.17
CA GLN A 286 12.72 -10.89 1.20
C GLN A 286 12.33 -9.71 2.07
N LEU A 287 13.10 -8.61 1.99
CA LEU A 287 12.80 -7.40 2.73
C LEU A 287 11.43 -6.83 2.34
N MET A 288 11.13 -6.75 1.04
CA MET A 288 9.84 -6.27 0.54
C MET A 288 8.68 -7.21 0.93
N ALA A 289 8.89 -8.53 0.84
CA ALA A 289 7.91 -9.54 1.20
C ALA A 289 7.54 -9.52 2.69
N GLU A 290 8.52 -9.34 3.57
CA GLU A 290 8.33 -9.47 5.03
C GLU A 290 8.14 -8.14 5.75
N LYS A 291 8.71 -7.05 5.23
CA LYS A 291 8.83 -5.76 5.95
C LYS A 291 8.17 -4.60 5.22
N SER A 292 7.44 -4.87 4.14
CA SER A 292 6.63 -3.84 3.49
C SER A 292 5.25 -3.69 4.10
N HIS A 293 4.79 -2.45 4.22
CA HIS A 293 3.42 -2.14 4.64
C HIS A 293 2.41 -2.34 3.51
N GLU A 294 2.81 -2.27 2.25
CA GLU A 294 1.91 -2.39 1.10
C GLU A 294 1.92 -3.80 0.48
N LEU A 295 0.75 -4.38 0.22
CA LEU A 295 0.58 -5.70 -0.41
C LEU A 295 1.20 -5.76 -1.81
N LEU A 296 1.19 -4.65 -2.56
CA LEU A 296 1.82 -4.59 -3.88
C LEU A 296 3.32 -4.84 -3.76
N SER A 297 4.00 -4.11 -2.86
CA SER A 297 5.42 -4.29 -2.60
C SER A 297 5.72 -5.71 -2.10
N GLN A 298 4.90 -6.25 -1.19
CA GLN A 298 5.04 -7.63 -0.73
C GLN A 298 4.93 -8.63 -1.89
N SER A 299 3.97 -8.41 -2.80
CA SER A 299 3.74 -9.26 -3.97
C SER A 299 4.93 -9.24 -4.92
N ILE A 300 5.51 -8.07 -5.17
CA ILE A 300 6.76 -7.93 -5.92
C ILE A 300 7.92 -8.63 -5.19
N GLY A 301 8.00 -8.50 -3.86
CA GLY A 301 8.98 -9.19 -3.04
C GLY A 301 8.94 -10.70 -3.23
N TYR A 302 7.75 -11.31 -3.21
CA TYR A 302 7.59 -12.74 -3.47
C TYR A 302 8.06 -13.14 -4.87
N GLU A 303 7.81 -12.33 -5.90
CA GLU A 303 8.29 -12.60 -7.27
C GLU A 303 9.83 -12.56 -7.35
N LEU A 304 10.46 -11.60 -6.66
CA LEU A 304 11.92 -11.48 -6.58
C LEU A 304 12.54 -12.68 -5.87
N GLU A 305 12.01 -13.08 -4.71
CA GLU A 305 12.47 -14.26 -3.97
C GLU A 305 12.30 -15.55 -4.81
N GLU A 306 11.13 -15.73 -5.44
CA GLU A 306 10.86 -16.90 -6.28
C GLU A 306 11.84 -16.99 -7.45
N SER A 307 12.10 -15.88 -8.13
CA SER A 307 13.08 -15.80 -9.21
C SER A 307 14.48 -16.15 -8.72
N TYR A 308 14.89 -15.60 -7.58
CA TYR A 308 16.19 -15.87 -6.96
C TYR A 308 16.37 -17.36 -6.63
N TYR A 309 15.42 -18.01 -5.96
CA TYR A 309 15.54 -19.43 -5.62
C TYR A 309 15.53 -20.32 -6.87
N LYS A 310 14.74 -19.99 -7.89
CA LYS A 310 14.74 -20.71 -9.17
C LYS A 310 16.09 -20.62 -9.89
N LYS A 311 16.66 -19.41 -9.98
CA LYS A 311 17.94 -19.18 -10.69
C LYS A 311 19.15 -19.74 -9.95
N THR A 312 19.13 -19.74 -8.61
CA THR A 312 20.25 -20.25 -7.79
C THR A 312 20.15 -21.73 -7.46
N GLY A 313 18.96 -22.34 -7.53
CA GLY A 313 18.71 -23.68 -7.04
C GLY A 313 18.76 -23.81 -5.52
N LYS A 314 18.80 -22.69 -4.78
CA LYS A 314 18.77 -22.69 -3.32
C LYS A 314 17.38 -23.08 -2.80
N THR A 315 17.34 -23.61 -1.58
CA THR A 315 16.10 -23.93 -0.87
C THR A 315 15.38 -22.65 -0.44
N GLY A 316 14.06 -22.60 -0.59
CA GLY A 316 13.25 -21.47 -0.13
C GLY A 316 11.93 -21.30 -0.87
N LEU A 317 11.77 -21.94 -2.04
CA LEU A 317 10.53 -21.90 -2.83
C LEU A 317 9.28 -22.31 -2.04
N GLU A 318 9.39 -23.28 -1.13
CA GLU A 318 8.25 -23.69 -0.29
C GLU A 318 7.81 -22.56 0.66
N LYS A 319 8.76 -21.84 1.27
CA LYS A 319 8.47 -20.68 2.12
C LYS A 319 7.73 -19.60 1.32
N VAL A 320 8.23 -19.27 0.13
CA VAL A 320 7.58 -18.29 -0.77
C VAL A 320 6.17 -18.74 -1.14
N ALA A 321 5.98 -20.03 -1.45
CA ALA A 321 4.67 -20.58 -1.76
C ALA A 321 3.68 -20.52 -0.57
N ILE A 322 4.16 -20.70 0.67
CA ILE A 322 3.36 -20.52 1.88
C ILE A 322 2.96 -19.05 2.04
N GLN A 323 3.90 -18.12 1.93
CA GLN A 323 3.62 -16.68 2.05
C GLN A 323 2.63 -16.19 0.98
N ARG A 324 2.78 -16.65 -0.27
CA ARG A 324 1.81 -16.38 -1.35
C ARG A 324 0.42 -16.90 -1.05
N ARG A 325 0.29 -18.10 -0.50
CA ARG A 325 -1.01 -18.66 -0.08
C ARG A 325 -1.63 -17.81 1.01
N SER A 326 -0.85 -17.36 2.00
CA SER A 326 -1.32 -16.46 3.04
C SER A 326 -1.80 -15.12 2.47
N SER A 327 -1.02 -14.49 1.59
CA SER A 327 -1.41 -13.24 0.93
C SER A 327 -2.67 -13.40 0.07
N LYS A 328 -2.81 -14.52 -0.67
CA LYS A 328 -4.04 -14.84 -1.40
C LYS A 328 -5.25 -15.00 -0.47
N ALA A 329 -5.08 -15.61 0.70
CA ALA A 329 -6.16 -15.73 1.67
C ALA A 329 -6.60 -14.35 2.21
N VAL A 330 -5.65 -13.45 2.47
CA VAL A 330 -5.94 -12.05 2.86
C VAL A 330 -6.66 -11.30 1.74
N ASN A 331 -6.20 -11.43 0.49
CA ASN A 331 -6.89 -10.83 -0.66
C ASN A 331 -8.30 -11.41 -0.85
N HIS A 332 -8.47 -12.71 -0.64
CA HIS A 332 -9.78 -13.33 -0.69
C HIS A 332 -10.70 -12.77 0.40
N LEU A 333 -10.23 -12.66 1.64
CA LEU A 333 -10.94 -12.04 2.75
C LEU A 333 -11.39 -10.61 2.42
N PHE A 334 -10.52 -9.82 1.80
CA PHE A 334 -10.84 -8.46 1.35
C PHE A 334 -11.87 -8.44 0.21
N SER A 335 -11.90 -9.46 -0.65
CA SER A 335 -12.90 -9.58 -1.71
C SER A 335 -14.27 -10.09 -1.23
N THR A 336 -14.32 -10.79 -0.09
CA THR A 336 -15.56 -11.39 0.44
C THR A 336 -16.22 -10.54 1.51
N VAL A 337 -15.43 -9.82 2.30
CA VAL A 337 -15.91 -8.83 3.26
C VAL A 337 -15.89 -7.49 2.56
N PRO A 338 -16.98 -6.69 2.57
CA PRO A 338 -17.06 -5.42 1.87
C PRO A 338 -16.23 -4.32 2.57
N VAL A 339 -15.00 -4.61 2.98
CA VAL A 339 -14.16 -3.77 3.84
C VAL A 339 -13.98 -2.38 3.25
N PHE A 340 -13.72 -2.28 1.94
CA PHE A 340 -13.59 -0.99 1.28
C PHE A 340 -14.89 -0.19 1.34
N THR A 341 -16.00 -0.82 0.97
CA THR A 341 -17.35 -0.24 1.07
C THR A 341 -17.63 0.24 2.49
N MET A 342 -17.29 -0.58 3.49
CA MET A 342 -17.46 -0.26 4.91
C MET A 342 -16.61 0.94 5.33
N ALA A 343 -15.34 0.99 4.93
CA ALA A 343 -14.47 2.14 5.20
C ALA A 343 -14.95 3.44 4.53
N VAL A 344 -15.72 3.35 3.42
CA VAL A 344 -16.30 4.52 2.76
C VAL A 344 -17.55 5.04 3.47
N VAL A 345 -18.29 4.19 4.18
CA VAL A 345 -19.57 4.56 4.83
C VAL A 345 -19.48 4.67 6.35
N ASP A 346 -18.42 4.12 6.96
CA ASP A 346 -18.18 4.13 8.40
C ASP A 346 -16.80 4.73 8.72
N GLU A 347 -16.83 5.83 9.46
CA GLU A 347 -15.65 6.63 9.82
C GLU A 347 -14.68 5.89 10.75
N ASP A 348 -15.21 5.07 11.67
CA ASP A 348 -14.38 4.30 12.61
C ASP A 348 -13.64 3.19 11.87
N ILE A 349 -14.27 2.61 10.85
CA ILE A 349 -13.62 1.64 9.96
C ILE A 349 -12.54 2.31 9.10
N ALA A 350 -12.81 3.51 8.56
CA ALA A 350 -11.82 4.29 7.81
C ALA A 350 -10.59 4.63 8.67
N ASP A 351 -10.80 5.10 9.89
CA ASP A 351 -9.73 5.46 10.82
C ASP A 351 -8.93 4.23 11.23
N LEU A 352 -9.61 3.09 11.51
CA LEU A 352 -8.94 1.82 11.80
C LEU A 352 -8.07 1.35 10.64
N TRP A 353 -8.51 1.55 9.38
CA TRP A 353 -7.76 1.22 8.18
C TRP A 353 -6.48 2.03 8.06
N PHE A 354 -6.59 3.35 8.10
CA PHE A 354 -5.44 4.22 7.96
C PHE A 354 -4.45 4.11 9.12
N GLN A 355 -4.96 3.97 10.35
CA GLN A 355 -4.10 3.80 11.51
C GLN A 355 -3.35 2.47 11.45
N THR A 356 -4.07 1.35 11.31
CA THR A 356 -3.43 0.02 11.28
C THR A 356 -2.51 -0.11 10.09
N GLY A 357 -2.89 0.41 8.92
CA GLY A 357 -2.04 0.37 7.73
C GLY A 357 -0.74 1.15 7.90
N ALA A 358 -0.78 2.28 8.62
CA ALA A 358 0.42 3.09 8.88
C ALA A 358 1.34 2.50 9.96
N GLU A 359 0.79 1.76 10.92
CA GLU A 359 1.50 1.23 12.09
C GLU A 359 1.96 -0.23 11.88
N GLU A 360 1.16 -1.04 11.21
CA GLU A 360 1.33 -2.51 11.11
C GLU A 360 1.27 -3.03 9.66
N GLY A 361 0.88 -2.19 8.70
CA GLY A 361 0.76 -2.56 7.29
C GLY A 361 -0.62 -3.05 6.86
N GLU A 362 -0.80 -3.13 5.54
CA GLU A 362 -2.05 -3.41 4.82
C GLU A 362 -2.66 -4.76 5.21
N THR A 363 -1.84 -5.80 5.33
CA THR A 363 -2.33 -7.13 5.73
C THR A 363 -2.97 -7.10 7.11
N ALA A 364 -2.31 -6.46 8.09
CA ALA A 364 -2.85 -6.31 9.44
C ALA A 364 -4.13 -5.46 9.43
N ALA A 365 -4.14 -4.36 8.67
CA ALA A 365 -5.32 -3.51 8.51
C ALA A 365 -6.51 -4.29 7.95
N MET A 366 -6.31 -5.04 6.88
CA MET A 366 -7.35 -5.87 6.27
C MET A 366 -7.91 -6.91 7.25
N ILE A 367 -7.05 -7.61 7.98
CA ILE A 367 -7.48 -8.62 8.95
C ILE A 367 -8.30 -7.98 10.08
N LYS A 368 -7.78 -6.92 10.71
CA LYS A 368 -8.45 -6.26 11.82
C LYS A 368 -9.81 -5.71 11.42
N ILE A 369 -9.91 -5.18 10.21
CA ILE A 369 -11.17 -4.62 9.72
C ILE A 369 -12.15 -5.71 9.33
N ALA A 370 -11.69 -6.79 8.70
CA ALA A 370 -12.56 -7.91 8.41
C ALA A 370 -13.19 -8.45 9.72
N VAL A 371 -12.38 -8.64 10.77
CA VAL A 371 -12.86 -9.01 12.11
C VAL A 371 -13.87 -7.98 12.62
N LYS A 372 -13.53 -6.68 12.57
CA LYS A 372 -14.39 -5.62 13.08
C LYS A 372 -15.74 -5.53 12.33
N VAL A 373 -15.72 -5.63 11.01
CA VAL A 373 -16.93 -5.61 10.18
C VAL A 373 -17.81 -6.81 10.50
N THR A 374 -17.25 -8.00 10.74
CA THR A 374 -18.04 -9.16 11.15
C THR A 374 -18.65 -9.01 12.54
N GLU A 375 -17.91 -8.46 13.51
CA GLU A 375 -18.47 -8.14 14.83
C GLU A 375 -19.65 -7.17 14.72
N LEU A 376 -19.51 -6.13 13.89
CA LEU A 376 -20.55 -5.14 13.67
C LEU A 376 -21.74 -5.72 12.88
N ALA A 377 -21.50 -6.67 11.97
CA ALA A 377 -22.54 -7.34 11.21
C ALA A 377 -23.48 -8.19 12.09
N ASP A 378 -22.99 -8.70 13.23
CA ASP A 378 -23.82 -9.42 14.21
C ASP A 378 -24.62 -8.48 15.14
N ASN A 379 -24.39 -7.16 15.09
CA ASN A 379 -25.15 -6.18 15.84
C ASN A 379 -26.40 -5.72 15.05
N PRO A 380 -27.63 -6.02 15.51
CA PRO A 380 -28.86 -5.66 14.80
C PRO A 380 -29.12 -4.14 14.72
N ASP A 381 -28.46 -3.35 15.58
CA ASP A 381 -28.57 -1.89 15.59
C ASP A 381 -27.51 -1.22 14.70
N TYR A 382 -26.53 -1.99 14.21
CA TYR A 382 -25.51 -1.45 13.32
C TYR A 382 -26.08 -1.23 11.93
N ARG A 383 -26.29 0.05 11.61
CA ARG A 383 -26.83 0.50 10.32
C ARG A 383 -25.84 1.46 9.65
N PRO A 384 -24.70 0.94 9.16
CA PRO A 384 -23.67 1.76 8.50
C PRO A 384 -24.24 2.54 7.32
N CYS A 385 -25.31 2.00 6.75
CA CYS A 385 -26.01 2.51 5.59
C CYS A 385 -27.46 2.91 5.88
N GLY A 386 -27.88 2.96 7.15
CA GLY A 386 -29.25 3.34 7.52
C GLY A 386 -29.32 4.67 8.27
N SER A 387 -29.48 5.75 7.51
CA SER A 387 -29.93 7.09 7.92
C SER A 387 -29.95 8.01 6.70
#